data_AF-A0A954BLR9-F1
#
_entry.id   AF-A0A954BLR9-F1
#
_cell.length_a   1.000
_cell.length_b   1.000
_cell.length_c   1.000
_cell.angle_alpha   90.00
_cell.angle_beta   90.00
_cell.angle_gamma   90.00
#
_symmetry.space_group_name_H-M   'P 1'
#
loop_
_entity.id
_entity.type
_entity.pdbx_description
1 polymer ?
#
loop_
_entity_poly.entity_id
_entity_poly.type
_entity_poly.pdbx_seq_one_letter_code
_entity_poly.pdbx_strand_id
1 'polypeptide(L)'
;MTSLAAIEARIDAFATAPVTYREDAETLLRLAEEVLEYWLDANGKVPVTRKKEGFRLLALHAQSAKGDPSFNACRETCREIAYRYNLAMSVADVGELTRAVATMRRLVQHLSLFISGKCQSAQLGEFCCASRPLRQTDSEMLEN
;
A
#
# COMPACT_ATOMS: atom_id res chain seq x y z
N MET A 1 3.36 -3.91 -16.01
CA MET A 1 3.30 -3.69 -14.55
C MET A 1 2.65 -2.33 -14.30
N THR A 2 1.76 -2.22 -13.31
CA THR A 2 1.17 -0.94 -12.87
C THR A 2 2.25 -0.10 -12.17
N SER A 3 2.35 1.19 -12.46
CA SER A 3 3.31 2.06 -11.77
C SER A 3 2.90 2.30 -10.31
N LEU A 4 3.88 2.55 -9.44
CA LEU A 4 3.61 2.83 -8.03
C LEU A 4 2.74 4.09 -7.85
N ALA A 5 2.97 5.12 -8.67
CA ALA A 5 2.13 6.33 -8.68
C ALA A 5 0.65 6.04 -9.04
N ALA A 6 0.40 5.11 -9.98
CA ALA A 6 -0.96 4.71 -10.32
C ALA A 6 -1.61 3.90 -9.19
N ILE A 7 -0.84 3.07 -8.48
CA ILE A 7 -1.29 2.36 -7.29
C ILE A 7 -1.66 3.37 -6.17
N GLU A 8 -0.81 4.35 -5.91
CA GLU A 8 -1.05 5.42 -4.93
C GLU A 8 -2.33 6.21 -5.24
N ALA A 9 -2.51 6.62 -6.50
CA ALA A 9 -3.72 7.31 -6.94
C ALA A 9 -4.99 6.48 -6.70
N ARG A 10 -4.93 5.16 -6.92
CA ARG A 10 -6.06 4.26 -6.62
C ARG A 10 -6.33 4.14 -5.12
N ILE A 11 -5.30 4.14 -4.27
CA ILE A 11 -5.45 4.13 -2.80
C ILE A 11 -6.08 5.44 -2.33
N ASP A 12 -5.64 6.59 -2.86
CA ASP A 12 -6.14 7.91 -2.48
C ASP A 12 -7.60 8.10 -2.88
N ALA A 13 -8.06 7.49 -3.99
CA ALA A 13 -9.46 7.55 -4.42
C ALA A 13 -10.46 7.01 -3.38
N PHE A 14 -10.04 6.08 -2.50
CA PHE A 14 -10.88 5.60 -1.39
C PHE A 14 -11.17 6.68 -0.33
N ALA A 15 -10.47 7.82 -0.35
CA ALA A 15 -10.74 8.93 0.57
C ALA A 15 -12.13 9.55 0.35
N THR A 16 -12.61 9.54 -0.90
CA THR A 16 -13.78 10.30 -1.34
C THR A 16 -14.84 9.42 -2.00
N ALA A 17 -14.50 8.17 -2.35
CA ALA A 17 -15.44 7.22 -2.93
C ALA A 17 -16.52 6.79 -1.92
N PRO A 18 -17.75 6.49 -2.39
CA PRO A 18 -18.74 5.78 -1.59
C PRO A 18 -18.18 4.45 -1.09
N VAL A 19 -18.41 4.12 0.18
CA VAL A 19 -17.83 2.93 0.79
C VAL A 19 -18.61 1.69 0.41
N THR A 20 -17.91 0.71 -0.17
CA THR A 20 -18.41 -0.63 -0.47
C THR A 20 -17.57 -1.63 0.31
N TYR A 21 -17.86 -1.78 1.62
CA TYR A 21 -16.92 -2.31 2.61
C TYR A 21 -16.15 -3.58 2.19
N ARG A 22 -16.84 -4.57 1.60
CA ARG A 22 -16.23 -5.86 1.24
C ARG A 22 -15.40 -5.73 -0.04
N GLU A 23 -15.96 -5.10 -1.06
CA GLU A 23 -15.30 -4.82 -2.33
C GLU A 23 -14.07 -3.91 -2.15
N ASP A 24 -14.17 -2.96 -1.23
CA ASP A 24 -13.08 -2.07 -0.83
C ASP A 24 -11.96 -2.84 -0.15
N ALA A 25 -12.30 -3.73 0.79
CA ALA A 25 -11.31 -4.59 1.45
C ALA A 25 -10.61 -5.52 0.46
N GLU A 26 -11.34 -6.14 -0.47
CA GLU A 26 -10.77 -6.95 -1.54
C GLU A 26 -9.83 -6.14 -2.44
N THR A 27 -10.24 -4.94 -2.81
CA THR A 27 -9.44 -4.06 -3.67
C THR A 27 -8.20 -3.55 -2.95
N LEU A 28 -8.30 -3.18 -1.68
CA LEU A 28 -7.17 -2.78 -0.85
C LEU A 28 -6.18 -3.93 -0.66
N LEU A 29 -6.65 -5.17 -0.46
CA LEU A 29 -5.77 -6.34 -0.36
C LEU A 29 -4.99 -6.53 -1.68
N ARG A 30 -5.67 -6.43 -2.83
CA ARG A 30 -5.05 -6.53 -4.15
C ARG A 30 -4.02 -5.43 -4.37
N LEU A 31 -4.33 -4.19 -4.02
CA LEU A 31 -3.39 -3.06 -4.11
C LEU A 31 -2.16 -3.29 -3.24
N ALA A 32 -2.30 -3.86 -2.04
CA ALA A 32 -1.16 -4.22 -1.19
C ALA A 32 -0.26 -5.28 -1.83
N GLU A 33 -0.85 -6.25 -2.54
CA GLU A 33 -0.08 -7.24 -3.32
C GLU A 33 0.63 -6.58 -4.51
N GLU A 34 -0.05 -5.73 -5.28
CA GLU A 34 0.53 -4.97 -6.41
C GLU A 34 1.74 -4.12 -5.97
N VAL A 35 1.70 -3.53 -4.77
CA VAL A 35 2.84 -2.79 -4.19
C VAL A 35 4.07 -3.68 -4.00
N LEU A 36 3.89 -4.90 -3.49
CA LEU A 36 5.02 -5.83 -3.29
C LEU A 36 5.48 -6.47 -4.60
N GLU A 37 4.57 -6.70 -5.55
CA GLU A 37 4.91 -7.12 -6.91
C GLU A 37 5.80 -6.09 -7.60
N TYR A 38 5.48 -4.80 -7.45
CA TYR A 38 6.29 -3.71 -8.01
C TYR A 38 7.74 -3.78 -7.51
N TRP A 39 7.94 -3.97 -6.20
CA TRP A 39 9.27 -4.15 -5.64
C TRP A 39 10.00 -5.36 -6.23
N LEU A 40 9.32 -6.49 -6.35
CA LEU A 40 9.92 -7.73 -6.85
C LEU A 40 10.31 -7.61 -8.33
N ASP A 41 9.42 -7.08 -9.16
CA ASP A 41 9.67 -6.85 -10.58
C ASP A 41 10.82 -5.85 -10.81
N ALA A 42 10.85 -4.76 -10.05
CA ALA A 42 11.95 -3.79 -10.07
C ALA A 42 13.31 -4.42 -9.69
N ASN A 43 13.30 -5.53 -8.96
CA ASN A 43 14.49 -6.32 -8.61
C ASN A 43 14.70 -7.53 -9.55
N GLY A 44 13.98 -7.60 -10.69
CA GLY A 44 14.06 -8.70 -11.65
C GLY A 44 13.56 -10.04 -11.11
N LYS A 45 12.74 -10.03 -10.05
CA LYS A 45 12.19 -11.23 -9.41
C LYS A 45 10.76 -11.47 -9.86
N VAL A 46 10.43 -12.72 -10.17
CA VAL A 46 9.05 -13.12 -10.46
C VAL A 46 8.26 -13.21 -9.15
N PRO A 47 7.13 -12.49 -9.01
CA PRO A 47 6.30 -12.57 -7.81
C PRO A 47 5.68 -13.94 -7.59
N VAL A 48 5.72 -14.43 -6.35
CA VAL A 48 5.09 -15.71 -6.01
C VAL A 48 3.57 -15.67 -6.16
N THR A 49 2.99 -16.79 -6.60
CA THR A 49 1.53 -17.01 -6.67
C THR A 49 0.99 -17.80 -5.48
N ARG A 50 1.87 -18.50 -4.74
CA ARG A 50 1.49 -19.26 -3.55
C ARG A 50 1.02 -18.35 -2.42
N LYS A 51 0.25 -18.93 -1.50
CA LYS A 51 -0.18 -18.28 -0.26
C LYS A 51 0.72 -18.69 0.91
N LYS A 52 0.85 -17.81 1.89
CA LYS A 52 1.40 -18.10 3.22
C LYS A 52 0.35 -17.69 4.24
N GLU A 53 0.00 -18.58 5.16
CA GLU A 53 -1.04 -18.32 6.17
C GLU A 53 -2.39 -17.89 5.53
N GLY A 54 -2.70 -18.40 4.33
CA GLY A 54 -3.94 -18.07 3.58
C GLY A 54 -3.85 -16.82 2.69
N PHE A 55 -2.79 -16.02 2.79
CA PHE A 55 -2.63 -14.77 2.05
C PHE A 55 -1.44 -14.80 1.11
N ARG A 56 -1.63 -14.31 -0.11
CA ARG A 56 -0.52 -14.14 -1.06
C ARG A 56 0.33 -12.92 -0.69
N LEU A 57 -0.28 -11.85 -0.18
CA LEU A 57 0.43 -10.72 0.47
C LEU A 57 1.56 -11.16 1.41
N LEU A 58 1.31 -12.13 2.30
CA LEU A 58 2.31 -12.61 3.27
C LEU A 58 3.41 -13.45 2.63
N ALA A 59 3.12 -14.13 1.52
CA ALA A 59 4.11 -14.86 0.74
C ALA A 59 5.02 -13.90 -0.05
N LEU A 60 4.43 -12.85 -0.65
CA LEU A 60 5.14 -11.78 -1.33
C LEU A 60 6.07 -11.04 -0.37
N HIS A 61 5.58 -10.68 0.82
CA HIS A 61 6.42 -10.03 1.85
C HIS A 61 7.63 -10.90 2.22
N ALA A 62 7.40 -12.20 2.46
CA ALA A 62 8.48 -13.12 2.78
C ALA A 62 9.51 -13.26 1.64
N GLN A 63 9.09 -13.16 0.38
CA GLN A 63 10.00 -13.14 -0.77
C GLN A 63 10.80 -11.83 -0.82
N SER A 64 10.16 -10.68 -0.59
CA SER A 64 10.78 -9.36 -0.60
C SER A 64 11.79 -9.19 0.53
N ALA A 65 11.53 -9.76 1.71
CA ALA A 65 12.43 -9.71 2.87
C ALA A 65 13.68 -10.59 2.76
N LYS A 66 13.74 -11.49 1.77
CA LYS A 66 14.88 -12.41 1.62
C LYS A 66 16.14 -11.63 1.21
N GLY A 67 17.08 -11.51 2.14
CA GLY A 67 18.36 -10.83 1.92
C GLY A 67 18.34 -9.33 2.21
N ASP A 68 17.21 -8.78 2.69
CA ASP A 68 17.09 -7.37 3.08
C ASP A 68 16.39 -7.25 4.44
N PRO A 69 17.14 -7.10 5.55
CA PRO A 69 16.58 -7.00 6.90
C PRO A 69 15.62 -5.82 7.10
N SER A 70 15.73 -4.76 6.30
CA SER A 70 14.86 -3.57 6.45
C SER A 70 13.40 -3.84 6.10
N PHE A 71 13.13 -4.88 5.30
CA PHE A 71 11.76 -5.34 5.00
C PHE A 71 11.04 -5.93 6.19
N ASN A 72 11.74 -6.29 7.28
CA ASN A 72 11.08 -6.71 8.51
C ASN A 72 10.23 -5.58 9.11
N ALA A 73 10.55 -4.31 8.81
CA ALA A 73 9.79 -3.15 9.28
C ALA A 73 8.33 -3.15 8.78
N CYS A 74 8.05 -3.72 7.61
CA CYS A 74 6.68 -3.80 7.06
C CYS A 74 5.99 -5.16 7.29
N ARG A 75 6.61 -6.08 8.04
CA ARG A 75 6.04 -7.40 8.36
C ARG A 75 4.72 -7.28 9.11
N GLU A 76 4.68 -6.45 10.14
CA GLU A 76 3.47 -6.24 10.94
C GLU A 76 2.41 -5.47 10.15
N THR A 77 2.81 -4.52 9.28
CA THR A 77 1.88 -3.86 8.36
C THR A 77 1.16 -4.88 7.46
N CYS A 78 1.87 -5.84 6.88
CA CYS A 78 1.26 -6.87 6.02
C CYS A 78 0.33 -7.80 6.81
N ARG A 79 0.68 -8.16 8.05
CA ARG A 79 -0.19 -8.96 8.93
C ARG A 79 -1.45 -8.21 9.32
N GLU A 80 -1.32 -6.94 9.66
CA GLU A 80 -2.45 -6.11 10.04
C GLU A 80 -3.41 -5.92 8.85
N ILE A 81 -2.91 -5.73 7.62
CA ILE A 81 -3.74 -5.69 6.41
C ILE A 81 -4.56 -6.98 6.26
N ALA A 82 -3.93 -8.15 6.42
CA ALA A 82 -4.60 -9.44 6.36
C ALA A 82 -5.66 -9.61 7.47
N TYR A 83 -5.36 -9.13 8.68
CA TYR A 83 -6.32 -9.12 9.79
C TYR A 83 -7.51 -8.21 9.51
N ARG A 84 -7.29 -6.98 9.02
CA ARG A 84 -8.37 -6.03 8.68
C ARG A 84 -9.24 -6.53 7.54
N TYR A 85 -8.63 -7.19 6.54
CA TYR A 85 -9.37 -7.89 5.49
C TYR A 85 -10.30 -8.96 6.08
N ASN A 86 -9.77 -9.86 6.93
CA ASN A 86 -10.59 -10.88 7.57
C ASN A 86 -11.74 -10.29 8.38
N LEU A 87 -11.48 -9.23 9.14
CA LEU A 87 -12.50 -8.52 9.91
C LEU A 87 -13.60 -7.99 8.98
N ALA A 88 -13.23 -7.32 7.88
CA ALA A 88 -14.18 -6.82 6.88
C ALA A 88 -15.01 -7.95 6.23
N MET A 89 -14.47 -9.16 6.15
CA MET A 89 -15.17 -10.33 5.62
C MET A 89 -16.08 -11.02 6.66
N SER A 90 -15.76 -10.94 7.95
CA SER A 90 -16.45 -11.72 8.98
C SER A 90 -17.50 -10.96 9.77
N VAL A 91 -17.40 -9.64 9.88
CA VAL A 91 -18.31 -8.85 10.72
C VAL A 91 -19.48 -8.27 9.92
N ALA A 92 -20.58 -8.01 10.63
CA ALA A 92 -21.77 -7.35 10.09
C ALA A 92 -21.99 -5.94 10.66
N ASP A 93 -21.30 -5.58 11.75
CA ASP A 93 -21.41 -4.26 12.35
C ASP A 93 -20.79 -3.19 11.43
N VAL A 94 -21.62 -2.23 11.01
CA VAL A 94 -21.22 -1.17 10.07
C VAL A 94 -20.12 -0.29 10.65
N GLY A 95 -20.11 -0.06 11.97
CA GLY A 95 -19.07 0.70 12.64
C GLY A 95 -17.71 0.01 12.60
N GLU A 96 -17.67 -1.30 12.86
CA GLU A 96 -16.48 -2.13 12.76
C GLU A 96 -15.99 -2.25 11.32
N LEU A 97 -16.89 -2.47 10.36
CA LEU A 97 -16.55 -2.48 8.93
C LEU A 97 -15.90 -1.17 8.49
N THR A 98 -16.51 -0.04 8.87
CA THR A 98 -15.98 1.29 8.57
C THR A 98 -14.57 1.47 9.12
N ARG A 99 -14.35 1.10 10.38
CA ARG A 99 -13.01 1.17 11.00
C ARG A 99 -12.02 0.22 10.32
N ALA A 100 -12.44 -1.01 10.02
CA ALA A 100 -11.60 -2.01 9.39
C ALA A 100 -11.06 -1.53 8.04
N VAL A 101 -11.95 -1.07 7.15
CA VAL A 101 -11.61 -0.58 5.81
C VAL A 101 -10.79 0.71 5.88
N ALA A 102 -11.17 1.67 6.74
CA ALA A 102 -10.42 2.92 6.89
C ALA A 102 -8.98 2.69 7.40
N THR A 103 -8.81 1.78 8.37
CA THR A 103 -7.49 1.40 8.87
C THR A 103 -6.71 0.63 7.81
N MET A 104 -7.34 -0.31 7.11
CA MET A 104 -6.72 -1.05 6.02
C MET A 104 -6.18 -0.11 4.94
N ARG A 105 -6.96 0.90 4.52
CA ARG A 105 -6.52 1.92 3.55
C ARG A 105 -5.23 2.62 3.99
N ARG A 106 -5.16 3.07 5.24
CA ARG A 106 -3.97 3.75 5.79
C ARG A 106 -2.74 2.83 5.81
N LEU A 107 -2.93 1.55 6.11
CA LEU A 107 -1.85 0.56 6.11
C LEU A 107 -1.34 0.27 4.70
N VAL A 108 -2.24 0.17 3.72
CA VAL A 108 -1.87 -0.01 2.31
C VAL A 108 -1.13 1.24 1.79
N GLN A 109 -1.59 2.43 2.16
CA GLN A 109 -0.88 3.68 1.87
C GLN A 109 0.52 3.71 2.49
N HIS A 110 0.64 3.35 3.77
CA HIS A 110 1.94 3.25 4.44
C HIS A 110 2.87 2.24 3.76
N LEU A 111 2.35 1.08 3.36
CA LEU A 111 3.12 0.07 2.62
C LEU A 111 3.62 0.63 1.28
N SER A 112 2.78 1.35 0.54
CA SER A 112 3.17 2.01 -0.72
C SER A 112 4.31 3.00 -0.51
N LEU A 113 4.19 3.88 0.50
CA LEU A 113 5.22 4.87 0.83
C LEU A 113 6.54 4.21 1.25
N PHE A 114 6.47 3.12 2.04
CA PHE A 114 7.65 2.35 2.41
C PHE A 114 8.36 1.76 1.17
N ILE A 115 7.62 1.12 0.26
CA ILE A 115 8.20 0.57 -0.97
C ILE A 115 8.74 1.66 -1.89
N SER A 116 8.05 2.79 -2.01
CA SER A 116 8.53 3.97 -2.75
C SER A 116 9.91 4.41 -2.24
N GLY A 117 10.05 4.60 -0.92
CA GLY A 117 11.33 4.96 -0.31
C GLY A 117 12.42 3.90 -0.48
N LYS A 118 12.06 2.61 -0.48
CA LYS A 118 12.99 1.50 -0.76
C LYS A 118 13.48 1.52 -2.21
N CYS A 119 12.58 1.73 -3.16
CA CYS A 119 12.90 1.87 -4.57
C CYS A 119 13.84 3.08 -4.80
N GLN A 120 13.54 4.22 -4.16
CA GLN A 120 14.40 5.42 -4.22
C GLN A 120 15.81 5.13 -3.72
N SER A 121 15.92 4.49 -2.55
CA SER A 121 17.20 4.15 -1.93
C SER A 121 18.01 3.17 -2.78
N ALA A 122 17.34 2.28 -3.50
CA ALA A 122 17.97 1.31 -4.40
C ALA A 122 18.16 1.83 -5.84
N GLN A 123 17.77 3.08 -6.14
CA GLN A 123 17.78 3.66 -7.48
C GLN A 123 16.98 2.82 -8.50
N LEU A 124 15.89 2.22 -8.06
CA LEU A 124 15.03 1.35 -8.86
C LEU A 124 13.75 2.09 -9.29
N GLY A 125 13.53 2.22 -10.60
CA GLY A 125 12.36 2.86 -11.20
C GLY A 125 12.62 4.28 -11.72
N GLU A 126 11.59 4.90 -12.30
CA GLU A 126 11.68 6.26 -12.82
C GLU A 126 11.28 7.28 -11.74
N PHE A 127 12.28 7.88 -11.11
CA PHE A 127 12.09 9.03 -10.23
C PHE A 127 12.12 10.28 -11.07
N CYS A 128 10.94 10.78 -11.45
CA CYS A 128 10.86 12.11 -12.01
C CYS A 128 11.24 13.09 -10.88
N CYS A 129 12.38 13.75 -11.00
CA CYS A 129 12.89 14.78 -10.09
C CYS A 129 11.98 16.03 -9.97
N ALA A 130 10.75 15.99 -10.47
CA ALA A 130 9.70 16.95 -10.16
C ALA A 130 9.11 16.61 -8.78
N SER A 131 9.85 16.98 -7.72
CA SER A 131 9.31 17.03 -6.36
C SER A 131 7.99 17.80 -6.37
N ARG A 132 6.88 17.11 -6.06
CA ARG A 132 5.58 17.73 -5.77
C ARG A 132 5.83 18.78 -4.68
N PRO A 133 5.61 20.09 -4.92
CA PRO A 133 5.94 21.10 -3.92
C PRO A 133 5.08 20.87 -2.68
N LEU A 134 5.73 20.59 -1.55
CA LEU A 134 5.09 20.24 -0.28
C LEU A 134 4.47 21.45 0.47
N ARG A 135 4.48 22.65 -0.12
CA ARG A 135 3.81 23.85 0.42
C ARG A 135 3.44 24.80 -0.71
N GLN A 136 2.16 24.88 -1.06
CA GLN A 136 1.57 26.08 -1.66
C GLN A 136 0.36 26.46 -0.80
N THR A 137 0.67 27.03 0.37
CA THR A 137 -0.25 27.91 1.09
C THR A 137 0.65 28.87 1.88
N ASP A 138 0.32 30.16 1.83
CA ASP A 138 0.90 31.30 2.57
C ASP A 138 2.05 32.09 1.91
N SER A 139 1.85 32.53 0.66
CA SER A 139 2.51 33.76 0.17
C SER A 139 1.59 34.62 -0.70
N GLU A 140 0.29 34.62 -0.40
CA GLU A 140 -0.64 35.70 -0.78
C GLU A 140 -1.13 36.28 0.54
N MET A 141 -0.47 37.32 1.09
CA MET A 141 -0.99 38.23 2.14
C MET A 141 0.04 39.31 2.57
N LEU A 142 0.95 39.76 1.68
CA LEU A 142 1.80 40.93 1.93
C LEU A 142 1.99 41.78 0.68
N GLU A 143 0.88 42.22 0.06
CA GLU A 143 0.84 43.47 -0.70
C GLU A 143 -0.51 44.15 -0.46
N ASN A 144 -0.54 45.01 0.57
CA ASN A 144 -1.25 46.28 0.63
C ASN A 144 -0.77 47.06 1.86
#